data_AF-A0A8S3YER8-F1
#
_entry.id   AF-A0A8S3YER8-F1
#
_cell.length_a   1.000
_cell.length_b   1.000
_cell.length_c   1.000
_cell.angle_alpha   90.00
_cell.angle_beta   90.00
_cell.angle_gamma   90.00
#
_symmetry.space_group_name_H-M   'P 1'
#
loop_
_entity.id
_entity.type
_entity.pdbx_description
1 polymer ?
#
loop_
_entity_poly.entity_id
_entity_poly.type
_entity_poly.pdbx_seq_one_letter_code
_entity_poly.pdbx_strand_id
1 'polypeptide(L)' 'MKHWIGLRPGRDAVRLDAEERDGKIYIHNYGHGGSGLTLFWGCGNNVLQLLEEHLSSIKPTITNSKL' A
#
# COMPACT_ATOMS: atom_id res chain seq x y z
N MET A 1 33.09 -7.53 -20.25
CA MET A 1 31.88 -6.67 -20.24
C MET A 1 30.79 -7.36 -19.44
N LYS A 2 30.00 -6.62 -18.66
CA LYS A 2 28.84 -7.17 -17.94
C LYS A 2 27.56 -6.67 -18.62
N HIS A 3 26.62 -7.58 -18.84
CA HIS A 3 25.29 -7.28 -19.36
C HIS A 3 24.26 -7.49 -18.26
N TRP A 4 23.26 -6.61 -18.21
CA TRP A 4 22.14 -6.69 -17.27
C TRP A 4 20.83 -6.81 -18.03
N ILE A 5 19.99 -7.71 -17.57
CA ILE A 5 18.62 -7.87 -18.04
C ILE A 5 17.68 -7.89 -16.82
N GLY A 6 16.45 -7.45 -17.00
CA GLY A 6 15.44 -7.46 -15.96
C GLY A 6 14.04 -7.44 -16.54
N LEU A 7 13.12 -8.16 -15.90
CA LEU A 7 11.70 -8.13 -16.24
C LEU A 7 11.01 -7.07 -15.38
N ARG A 8 10.30 -6.15 -16.02
CA ARG A 8 9.53 -5.11 -15.33
C ARG A 8 8.23 -5.74 -14.78
N PRO A 9 7.85 -5.47 -13.52
CA PRO A 9 6.61 -5.97 -12.93
C PRO A 9 5.42 -5.15 -13.44
N GLY A 10 5.07 -5.31 -14.72
CA GLY A 10 4.00 -4.59 -15.39
C GLY A 10 2.61 -5.16 -15.12
N ARG A 11 1.60 -4.28 -15.12
CA ARG A 11 0.17 -4.58 -15.07
C ARG A 11 -0.57 -3.46 -15.82
N ASP A 12 -1.80 -3.69 -16.27
CA ASP A 12 -2.62 -2.67 -16.97
C ASP A 12 -2.81 -1.40 -16.10
N ALA A 13 -2.87 -1.58 -14.78
CA ALA A 13 -2.85 -0.51 -13.80
C ALA A 13 -2.08 -0.96 -12.54
N VAL A 14 -1.48 -0.02 -11.82
CA VAL A 14 -0.89 -0.27 -10.50
C VAL A 14 -1.99 -0.80 -9.58
N ARG A 15 -1.71 -1.92 -8.91
CA ARG A 15 -2.58 -2.39 -7.82
C ARG A 15 -2.11 -1.74 -6.53
N LEU A 16 -2.89 -0.77 -6.07
CA LEU A 16 -2.73 -0.07 -4.81
C LEU A 16 -4.10 0.00 -4.11
N ASP A 17 -4.38 -1.02 -3.30
CA ASP A 17 -5.64 -1.19 -2.58
C ASP A 17 -5.43 -1.99 -1.30
N ALA A 18 -6.39 -1.91 -0.38
CA ALA A 18 -6.45 -2.74 0.82
C ALA A 18 -7.45 -3.88 0.64
N GLU A 19 -7.10 -5.06 1.14
CA GLU A 19 -7.92 -6.27 1.15
C GLU A 19 -7.87 -6.88 2.56
N GLU A 20 -9.03 -7.10 3.17
CA GLU A 20 -9.13 -7.88 4.41
C GLU A 20 -9.33 -9.35 4.09
N ARG A 21 -8.42 -10.21 4.57
CA ARG A 21 -8.49 -11.65 4.39
C ARG A 21 -7.94 -12.36 5.62
N ASP A 22 -8.61 -13.42 6.06
CA ASP A 22 -8.14 -14.26 7.18
C ASP A 22 -7.82 -13.46 8.47
N GLY A 23 -8.61 -12.40 8.74
CA GLY A 23 -8.42 -11.53 9.89
C GLY A 23 -7.18 -10.62 9.82
N LYS A 24 -6.61 -10.42 8.63
CA LYS A 24 -5.45 -9.56 8.38
C LYS A 24 -5.75 -8.56 7.27
N ILE A 25 -5.15 -7.38 7.38
CA ILE A 25 -5.09 -6.42 6.27
C ILE A 25 -3.91 -6.74 5.36
N TYR A 26 -4.18 -6.78 4.05
CA TYR A 26 -3.20 -6.83 2.99
C TYR A 26 -3.27 -5.53 2.21
N ILE A 27 -2.20 -4.74 2.24
CA ILE A 27 -2.08 -3.55 1.40
C ILE A 27 -1.24 -3.93 0.19
N HIS A 28 -1.89 -3.97 -0.97
CA HIS A 28 -1.24 -4.27 -2.25
C HIS A 28 -0.53 -3.01 -2.74
N ASN A 29 0.68 -3.17 -3.28
CA ASN A 29 1.45 -2.08 -3.87
C ASN A 29 2.41 -2.63 -4.94
N TYR A 30 1.87 -2.99 -6.10
CA TYR A 30 2.64 -3.61 -7.19
C TYR A 30 2.06 -3.28 -8.58
N GLY A 31 2.76 -3.69 -9.64
CA GLY A 31 2.31 -3.45 -11.02
C GLY A 31 2.85 -2.15 -11.63
N HIS A 32 3.92 -1.57 -11.06
CA HIS A 32 4.50 -0.30 -11.50
C HIS A 32 5.21 -0.34 -12.86
N GLY A 33 5.39 -1.53 -13.44
CA GLY A 33 6.13 -1.69 -14.68
C GLY A 33 7.53 -1.07 -14.57
N GLY A 34 7.85 -0.16 -15.50
CA GLY A 34 9.11 0.57 -15.50
C GLY A 34 9.15 1.84 -14.68
N SER A 35 8.01 2.26 -14.14
CA SER A 35 7.84 3.57 -13.51
C SER A 35 7.98 3.52 -11.98
N GLY A 36 8.40 2.38 -11.42
CA GLY A 36 8.52 2.20 -9.97
C GLY A 36 9.36 3.29 -9.29
N LEU A 37 10.50 3.66 -9.87
CA LEU A 37 11.35 4.76 -9.35
C LEU A 37 10.71 6.15 -9.47
N THR A 38 9.82 6.36 -10.44
CA THR A 38 9.10 7.64 -10.57
C THR A 38 7.97 7.75 -9.56
N LEU A 39 7.32 6.63 -9.22
CA LEU A 39 6.08 6.61 -8.45
C LEU A 39 6.26 6.29 -6.95
N PHE A 40 7.41 5.75 -6.52
CA PHE A 40 7.52 5.08 -5.22
C PHE A 40 7.14 5.96 -4.01
N TRP A 41 7.47 7.26 -4.01
CA TRP A 41 7.09 8.14 -2.91
C TRP A 41 5.58 8.31 -2.79
N GLY A 42 4.89 8.55 -3.92
CA GLY A 42 3.43 8.68 -3.94
C GLY A 42 2.75 7.38 -3.52
N CYS A 43 3.19 6.26 -4.10
CA CYS A 43 2.67 4.93 -3.72
C CYS A 43 2.94 4.61 -2.25
N GLY A 44 4.11 4.97 -1.71
CA GLY A 44 4.43 4.82 -0.29
C GLY A 44 3.50 5.63 0.62
N ASN A 45 3.19 6.88 0.25
CA ASN A 45 2.24 7.70 0.99
C ASN A 45 0.82 7.14 0.93
N ASN A 46 0.39 6.62 -0.22
CA ASN A 46 -0.94 6.01 -0.32
C ASN A 46 -1.05 4.71 0.50
N VAL A 47 0.02 3.92 0.60
CA VAL A 47 0.08 2.77 1.51
C VAL A 47 -0.10 3.20 2.96
N LEU A 48 0.59 4.26 3.39
CA LEU A 48 0.44 4.80 4.74
C LEU A 48 -1.01 5.25 5.00
N GLN A 49 -1.61 5.97 4.06
CA GLN A 49 -3.00 6.41 4.15
C GLN A 49 -3.97 5.23 4.34
N LEU A 50 -3.86 4.18 3.52
CA LEU A 50 -4.69 2.97 3.63
C LEU A 50 -4.54 2.28 5.00
N LEU A 51 -3.31 2.27 5.53
CA LEU A 51 -3.04 1.72 6.86
C LEU A 51 -3.71 2.55 7.97
N GLU A 52 -3.59 3.88 7.90
CA GLU A 52 -4.20 4.79 8.88
C GLU A 52 -5.73 4.71 8.89
N GLU A 53 -6.34 4.61 7.71
CA GLU A 53 -7.78 4.40 7.54
C GLU A 53 -8.24 3.11 8.24
N HIS A 54 -7.51 2.01 8.03
CA HIS A 54 -7.80 0.72 8.67
C HIS A 54 -7.56 0.74 10.20
N LEU A 55 -6.48 1.36 10.67
CA LEU A 55 -6.24 1.49 12.12
C LEU A 55 -7.32 2.34 12.79
N SER A 56 -7.86 3.34 12.09
CA SER A 56 -8.95 4.18 12.57
C SER A 56 -10.28 3.43 12.67
N SER A 57 -10.53 2.45 11.79
CA SER A 57 -11.72 1.60 11.86
C SER A 57 -11.65 0.54 12.96
N ILE A 58 -10.44 0.10 13.35
CA ILE A 58 -10.24 -0.88 14.43
C ILE A 58 -10.22 -0.24 15.82
N LYS A 59 -9.76 1.01 15.96
CA LYS A 59 -9.68 1.65 17.28
C LYS A 59 -11.08 1.69 17.90
N PRO A 60 -11.28 1.09 19.09
CA PRO A 60 -12.49 1.35 19.85
C PRO A 60 -12.51 2.85 20.13
N THR A 61 -13.64 3.49 19.84
CA THR A 61 -13.89 4.87 20.26
C THR A 61 -13.91 4.91 21.79
N ILE A 62 -12.74 4.97 22.42
CA ILE A 62 -12.63 5.38 23.82
C ILE A 62 -12.85 6.89 23.81
N THR A 63 -14.13 7.27 23.82
CA THR A 63 -14.53 8.64 24.16
C THR A 63 -14.09 8.88 25.60
N ASN A 64 -13.21 9.86 25.79
CA ASN A 64 -12.81 10.32 27.12
C ASN A 64 -14.04 10.57 28.00
N SER A 65 -14.24 9.72 29.02
CA SER A 65 -15.00 10.11 30.21
C SER A 65 -14.15 11.16 30.92
N LYS A 66 -14.46 12.43 30.69
CA LYS A 66 -14.06 13.50 31.61
C LYS A 66 -14.84 13.28 32.91
N LEU A 67 -14.13 12.90 33.97
CA LEU A 67 -14.52 13.22 35.35
C LEU A 67 -14.32 14.73 35.57
#